data_AF-U2R119-F1
#
_entry.id   AF-U2R119-F1
#
_cell.length_a   1.000
_cell.length_b   1.000
_cell.length_c   1.000
_cell.angle_alpha   90.00
_cell.angle_beta   90.00
_cell.angle_gamma   90.00
#
_symmetry.space_group_name_H-M   'P 1'
#
loop_
_entity.id
_entity.type
_entity.pdbx_description
1 polymer ?
#
loop_
_entity_poly.entity_id
_entity_poly.type
_entity_poly.pdbx_seq_one_letter_code
_entity_poly.pdbx_strand_id
1 'polypeptide(L)'
;YFVGALLGTLDPAEADLLLSLSAVPSFSVGLAAELTGCPDAGTTVERLRDGNDLLQRIDGGDEGCEYRFDESLRRTLLTELSRRDARRLDDLRRTAARWHLESGDVHGGLALAVASRSTDLVEEILRRYGLGMVFSGDTAPVRDALAALEDRGVMSGTTGLLAALVTSPTRFDSVRTDHFLALAEDEAARSPESELVLAGILGLRADGEGQEARDRALTRIENAVRISLRRPAGEGGALAVLDARIFAEAARASLLLRSGRA
;
A
#
# COMPACT_ATOMS: atom_id res chain seq x y z
N TYR A 1 29.01 -3.78 -18.95
CA TYR A 1 29.68 -4.63 -19.96
C TYR A 1 29.22 -6.09 -19.90
N PHE A 2 29.23 -6.78 -18.75
CA PHE A 2 28.81 -8.20 -18.66
C PHE A 2 27.38 -8.49 -19.14
N VAL A 3 26.37 -7.74 -18.65
CA VAL A 3 24.97 -8.02 -19.04
C VAL A 3 24.68 -7.73 -20.51
N GLY A 4 25.31 -6.73 -21.12
CA GLY A 4 25.16 -6.49 -22.57
C GLY A 4 25.66 -7.67 -23.42
N ALA A 5 26.74 -8.32 -23.00
CA ALA A 5 27.25 -9.52 -23.65
C ALA A 5 26.33 -10.72 -23.42
N LEU A 6 25.85 -10.94 -22.18
CA LEU A 6 24.88 -12.00 -21.85
C LEU A 6 23.59 -11.86 -22.67
N LEU A 7 23.01 -10.66 -22.73
CA LEU A 7 21.80 -10.41 -23.53
C LEU A 7 22.06 -10.57 -25.04
N GLY A 8 23.30 -10.38 -25.49
CA GLY A 8 23.70 -10.59 -26.89
C GLY A 8 23.91 -12.06 -27.26
N THR A 9 24.08 -12.95 -26.29
CA THR A 9 24.18 -14.41 -26.53
C THR A 9 22.83 -15.12 -26.58
N LEU A 10 21.77 -14.45 -26.11
CA LEU A 10 20.42 -15.00 -26.06
C LEU A 10 19.60 -14.60 -27.29
N ASP A 11 18.54 -15.36 -27.58
CA ASP A 11 17.52 -14.90 -28.53
C ASP A 11 16.92 -13.57 -28.02
N PRO A 12 16.67 -12.57 -28.89
CA PRO A 12 15.95 -11.36 -28.53
C PRO A 12 14.72 -11.56 -27.63
N ALA A 13 13.93 -12.62 -27.86
CA ALA A 13 12.75 -12.91 -27.03
C ALA A 13 13.14 -13.36 -25.60
N GLU A 14 14.18 -14.18 -25.45
CA GLU A 14 14.68 -14.63 -24.14
C GLU A 14 15.33 -13.47 -23.37
N ALA A 15 16.08 -12.60 -24.07
CA ALA A 15 16.66 -11.40 -23.49
C ALA A 15 15.58 -10.42 -22.99
N ASP A 16 14.51 -10.25 -23.74
CA ASP A 16 13.39 -9.37 -23.37
C ASP A 16 12.58 -9.92 -22.18
N LEU A 17 12.39 -11.24 -22.14
CA LEU A 17 11.79 -11.93 -21.01
C LEU A 17 12.61 -11.73 -19.72
N LEU A 18 13.94 -11.93 -19.77
CA LEU A 18 14.81 -11.72 -18.60
C LEU A 18 14.74 -10.29 -18.08
N LEU A 19 14.73 -9.30 -18.98
CA LEU A 19 14.59 -7.89 -18.59
C LEU A 19 13.23 -7.65 -17.92
N SER A 20 12.14 -8.16 -18.50
CA SER A 20 10.79 -7.98 -17.96
C SER A 20 10.65 -8.57 -16.56
N LEU A 21 11.15 -9.79 -16.36
CA LEU A 21 11.10 -10.49 -15.07
C LEU A 21 11.99 -9.83 -14.01
N SER A 22 13.05 -9.12 -14.40
CA SER A 22 13.91 -8.41 -13.45
C SER A 22 13.20 -7.27 -12.71
N ALA A 23 12.03 -6.83 -13.22
CA ALA A 23 11.22 -5.77 -12.61
C ALA A 23 10.70 -6.11 -11.20
N VAL A 24 10.57 -7.41 -10.89
CA VAL A 24 10.05 -7.96 -9.64
C VAL A 24 11.12 -8.76 -8.87
N PRO A 25 11.02 -8.89 -7.54
CA PRO A 25 12.01 -9.62 -6.73
C PRO A 25 11.95 -11.15 -6.92
N SER A 26 10.74 -11.70 -7.01
CA SER A 26 10.45 -13.09 -7.38
C SER A 26 9.20 -13.12 -8.26
N PHE A 27 8.95 -14.25 -8.93
CA PHE A 27 7.79 -14.42 -9.78
C PHE A 27 7.38 -15.90 -9.89
N SER A 28 6.08 -16.13 -10.03
CA SER A 28 5.52 -17.40 -10.47
C SER A 28 5.47 -17.48 -12.00
N VAL A 29 5.16 -18.65 -12.54
CA VAL A 29 4.94 -18.82 -13.99
C VAL A 29 3.76 -17.97 -14.48
N GLY A 30 2.70 -17.84 -13.67
CA GLY A 30 1.55 -17.00 -14.00
C GLY A 30 1.93 -15.52 -14.11
N LEU A 31 2.66 -15.00 -13.13
CA LEU A 31 3.15 -13.62 -13.17
C LEU A 31 4.14 -13.39 -14.33
N ALA A 32 4.96 -14.39 -14.65
CA ALA A 32 5.85 -14.30 -15.81
C ALA A 32 5.09 -14.15 -17.13
N ALA A 33 4.00 -14.92 -17.31
CA ALA A 33 3.15 -14.81 -18.48
C ALA A 33 2.46 -13.44 -18.55
N GLU A 34 1.96 -12.94 -17.42
CA GLU A 34 1.31 -11.63 -17.34
C GLU A 34 2.28 -10.48 -17.67
N LEU A 35 3.50 -10.51 -17.13
CA LEU A 35 4.50 -9.46 -17.36
C LEU A 35 5.03 -9.42 -18.79
N THR A 36 5.10 -10.59 -19.44
CA THR A 36 5.65 -10.71 -20.79
C THR A 36 4.58 -10.69 -21.88
N GLY A 37 3.30 -10.87 -21.52
CA GLY A 37 2.21 -11.11 -22.45
C GLY A 37 2.34 -12.43 -23.22
N CYS A 38 3.22 -13.34 -22.76
CA CYS A 38 3.53 -14.60 -23.43
C CYS A 38 2.98 -15.78 -22.62
N PRO A 39 1.96 -16.51 -23.12
CA PRO A 39 1.39 -17.67 -22.42
C PRO A 39 2.43 -18.76 -22.14
N ASP A 40 3.42 -18.91 -23.02
CA ASP A 40 4.46 -19.94 -22.94
C ASP A 40 5.68 -19.50 -22.10
N ALA A 41 5.59 -18.39 -21.36
CA ALA A 41 6.69 -17.85 -20.54
C ALA A 41 7.26 -18.89 -19.56
N GLY A 42 6.42 -19.80 -19.04
CA GLY A 42 6.86 -20.87 -18.14
C GLY A 42 7.88 -21.83 -18.76
N THR A 43 7.68 -22.23 -20.01
CA THR A 43 8.62 -23.12 -20.71
C THR A 43 9.96 -22.44 -20.93
N THR A 44 9.94 -21.14 -21.24
CA THR A 44 11.16 -20.35 -21.40
C THR A 44 11.89 -20.15 -20.07
N VAL A 45 11.16 -19.92 -18.97
CA VAL A 45 11.72 -19.82 -17.62
C VAL A 45 12.42 -21.11 -17.20
N GLU A 46 11.80 -22.27 -17.42
CA GLU A 46 12.41 -23.57 -17.12
C GLU A 46 13.67 -23.83 -17.96
N ARG A 47 13.63 -23.52 -19.27
CA ARG A 47 14.81 -23.61 -20.14
C ARG A 47 15.96 -22.72 -19.67
N LEU A 48 15.65 -21.49 -19.29
CA LEU A 48 16.66 -20.53 -18.82
C LEU A 48 17.27 -20.95 -17.48
N ARG A 49 16.47 -21.58 -16.61
CA ARG A 49 16.97 -22.20 -15.38
C ARG A 49 17.94 -23.34 -15.69
N ASP A 50 17.49 -24.33 -16.47
CA ASP A 50 18.26 -25.56 -16.71
C ASP A 50 19.54 -25.31 -17.54
N GLY A 51 19.54 -24.30 -18.41
CA GLY A 51 20.63 -24.04 -19.34
C GLY A 51 21.69 -23.05 -18.87
N ASN A 52 21.38 -22.15 -17.91
CA ASN A 52 22.23 -21.00 -17.63
C ASN A 52 22.43 -20.66 -16.13
N ASP A 53 21.84 -21.40 -15.19
CA ASP A 53 21.90 -21.13 -13.73
C ASP A 53 21.50 -19.67 -13.35
N LEU A 54 20.77 -18.97 -14.23
CA LEU A 54 20.39 -17.55 -14.02
C LEU A 54 19.25 -17.39 -13.02
N LEU A 55 18.48 -18.47 -12.81
CA LEU A 55 17.28 -18.50 -12.00
C LEU A 55 17.40 -19.54 -10.90
N GLN A 56 17.05 -19.14 -9.69
CA GLN A 56 16.89 -20.04 -8.56
C GLN A 56 15.41 -20.33 -8.39
N ARG A 57 15.06 -21.63 -8.31
CA ARG A 57 13.72 -22.05 -7.92
C ARG A 57 13.60 -22.02 -6.40
N ILE A 58 12.51 -21.45 -5.91
CA ILE A 58 12.14 -21.40 -4.50
C ILE A 58 10.81 -22.13 -4.36
N ASP A 59 10.68 -22.92 -3.30
CA ASP A 59 9.39 -23.54 -2.98
C ASP A 59 8.45 -22.44 -2.45
N GLY A 60 7.47 -22.05 -3.27
CA GLY A 60 6.46 -21.02 -2.96
C GLY A 60 5.25 -21.55 -2.18
N GLY A 61 5.39 -22.71 -1.52
CA GLY A 61 4.31 -23.32 -0.74
C GLY A 61 3.12 -23.75 -1.61
N ASP A 62 1.91 -23.42 -1.15
CA ASP A 62 0.64 -23.84 -1.77
C ASP A 62 0.39 -23.19 -3.16
N GLU A 63 1.10 -22.10 -3.48
CA GLU A 63 0.94 -21.34 -4.74
C GLU A 63 1.84 -21.87 -5.87
N GLY A 64 2.70 -22.84 -5.58
CA GLY A 64 3.58 -23.50 -6.55
C GLY A 64 5.03 -23.01 -6.47
N CYS A 65 5.79 -23.25 -7.53
CA CYS A 65 7.20 -22.88 -7.60
C CYS A 65 7.36 -21.39 -7.94
N GLU A 66 8.13 -20.67 -7.13
CA GLU A 66 8.61 -19.33 -7.45
C GLU A 66 10.01 -19.38 -8.05
N TYR A 67 10.35 -18.35 -8.81
CA TYR A 67 11.67 -18.16 -9.38
C TYR A 67 12.19 -16.78 -8.99
N ARG A 68 13.49 -16.68 -8.78
CA ARG A 68 14.18 -15.41 -8.61
C ARG A 68 15.53 -15.42 -9.30
N PHE A 69 16.00 -14.22 -9.64
CA PHE A 69 17.39 -14.02 -10.03
C PHE A 69 18.32 -14.02 -8.81
N ASP A 70 19.60 -14.27 -9.04
CA ASP A 70 20.63 -13.77 -8.13
C ASP A 70 20.55 -12.23 -8.05
N GLU A 71 20.69 -11.66 -6.86
CA GLU A 71 20.48 -10.23 -6.63
C GLU A 71 21.46 -9.35 -7.44
N SER A 72 22.69 -9.83 -7.66
CA SER A 72 23.68 -9.10 -8.46
C SER A 72 23.29 -9.06 -9.95
N LEU A 73 22.77 -10.16 -10.47
CA LEU A 73 22.25 -10.26 -11.83
C LEU A 73 21.00 -9.39 -11.97
N ARG A 74 20.04 -9.51 -11.04
CA ARG A 74 18.80 -8.73 -11.04
C ARG A 74 19.08 -7.23 -11.07
N ARG A 75 19.97 -6.74 -10.21
CA ARG A 75 20.35 -5.33 -10.16
C ARG A 75 20.94 -4.85 -11.48
N THR A 76 21.74 -5.68 -12.14
CA THR A 76 22.36 -5.32 -13.41
C THR A 76 21.34 -5.33 -14.56
N LEU A 77 20.42 -6.30 -14.58
CA LEU A 77 19.29 -6.33 -15.53
C LEU A 77 18.36 -5.12 -15.35
N LEU A 78 18.03 -4.77 -14.10
CA LEU A 78 17.24 -3.58 -13.78
C LEU A 78 17.90 -2.28 -14.25
N THR A 79 19.23 -2.18 -14.08
CA THR A 79 19.99 -1.03 -14.56
C THR A 79 19.92 -0.93 -16.09
N GLU A 80 20.04 -2.06 -16.79
CA GLU A 80 19.92 -2.08 -18.24
C GLU A 80 18.49 -1.80 -18.73
N LEU A 81 17.47 -2.37 -18.08
CA LEU A 81 16.08 -2.08 -18.40
C LEU A 81 15.77 -0.60 -18.20
N SER A 82 16.15 -0.02 -17.06
CA SER A 82 15.95 1.41 -16.77
C SER A 82 16.68 2.31 -17.77
N ARG A 83 17.90 1.93 -18.18
CA ARG A 83 18.68 2.67 -19.19
C ARG A 83 18.05 2.61 -20.58
N ARG A 84 17.45 1.47 -20.94
CA ARG A 84 16.78 1.27 -22.24
C ARG A 84 15.42 1.95 -22.28
N ASP A 85 14.61 1.73 -21.24
CA ASP A 85 13.25 2.22 -21.13
C ASP A 85 12.76 2.23 -19.67
N ALA A 86 12.93 3.39 -19.01
CA ALA A 86 12.45 3.59 -17.65
C ALA A 86 10.91 3.57 -17.54
N ARG A 87 10.18 3.91 -18.61
CA ARG A 87 8.70 3.87 -18.60
C ARG A 87 8.21 2.44 -18.61
N ARG A 88 8.83 1.58 -19.42
CA ARG A 88 8.54 0.14 -19.43
C ARG A 88 8.77 -0.50 -18.06
N LEU A 89 9.83 -0.13 -17.35
CA LEU A 89 10.06 -0.62 -15.98
C LEU A 89 8.90 -0.25 -15.04
N ASP A 90 8.44 0.99 -15.11
CA ASP A 90 7.30 1.46 -14.32
C ASP A 90 6.02 0.69 -14.70
N ASP A 91 5.77 0.48 -15.99
CA ASP A 91 4.59 -0.24 -16.49
C ASP A 91 4.59 -1.71 -16.03
N LEU A 92 5.73 -2.40 -16.12
CA LEU A 92 5.89 -3.77 -15.62
C LEU A 92 5.61 -3.86 -14.11
N ARG A 93 6.15 -2.93 -13.32
CA ARG A 93 5.88 -2.89 -11.88
C ARG A 93 4.42 -2.58 -11.57
N ARG A 94 3.75 -1.75 -12.37
CA ARG A 94 2.33 -1.49 -12.22
C ARG A 94 1.48 -2.74 -12.51
N THR A 95 1.83 -3.50 -13.54
CA THR A 95 1.19 -4.78 -13.85
C THR A 95 1.39 -5.78 -12.72
N ALA A 96 2.63 -5.94 -12.24
CA ALA A 96 2.92 -6.79 -11.10
C ALA A 96 2.15 -6.35 -9.84
N ALA A 97 2.08 -5.05 -9.56
CA ALA A 97 1.32 -4.52 -8.43
C ALA A 97 -0.15 -4.96 -8.47
N ARG A 98 -0.80 -4.90 -9.65
CA ARG A 98 -2.19 -5.35 -9.82
C ARG A 98 -2.34 -6.86 -9.63
N TRP A 99 -1.41 -7.65 -10.18
CA TRP A 99 -1.39 -9.10 -10.00
C TRP A 99 -1.33 -9.50 -8.52
N HIS A 100 -0.45 -8.86 -7.75
CA HIS A 100 -0.35 -9.11 -6.30
C HIS A 100 -1.66 -8.72 -5.57
N LEU A 101 -2.28 -7.59 -5.93
CA LEU A 101 -3.55 -7.17 -5.34
C LEU A 101 -4.69 -8.16 -5.64
N GLU A 102 -4.76 -8.67 -6.87
CA GLU A 102 -5.76 -9.68 -7.27
C GLU A 102 -5.56 -11.01 -6.54
N SER A 103 -4.32 -11.33 -6.19
CA SER A 103 -3.95 -12.52 -5.40
C SER A 103 -4.12 -12.32 -3.89
N GLY A 104 -4.47 -11.11 -3.44
CA GLY A 104 -4.65 -10.76 -2.03
C GLY A 104 -3.38 -10.29 -1.30
N ASP A 105 -2.23 -10.28 -1.96
CA ASP A 105 -0.98 -9.71 -1.43
C ASP A 105 -0.95 -8.19 -1.60
N VAL A 106 -1.64 -7.51 -0.68
CA VAL A 106 -1.70 -6.04 -0.65
C VAL A 106 -0.32 -5.42 -0.41
N HIS A 107 0.55 -6.05 0.39
CA HIS A 107 1.84 -5.50 0.76
C HIS A 107 2.81 -5.50 -0.44
N GLY A 108 2.92 -6.63 -1.14
CA GLY A 108 3.69 -6.72 -2.38
C GLY A 108 3.13 -5.79 -3.45
N GLY A 109 1.80 -5.73 -3.57
CA GLY A 109 1.10 -4.81 -4.47
C GLY A 109 1.46 -3.33 -4.22
N LEU A 110 1.41 -2.88 -2.97
CA LEU A 110 1.74 -1.50 -2.59
C LEU A 110 3.22 -1.17 -2.84
N ALA A 111 4.14 -2.07 -2.47
CA ALA A 111 5.56 -1.86 -2.67
C ALA A 111 5.90 -1.68 -4.18
N LEU A 112 5.30 -2.51 -5.03
CA LEU A 112 5.45 -2.41 -6.48
C LEU A 112 4.77 -1.16 -7.05
N ALA A 113 3.61 -0.76 -6.53
CA ALA A 113 2.94 0.48 -6.92
C ALA A 113 3.82 1.71 -6.61
N VAL A 114 4.42 1.77 -5.42
CA VAL A 114 5.36 2.85 -5.04
C VAL A 114 6.58 2.86 -5.97
N ALA A 115 7.15 1.68 -6.23
CA ALA A 115 8.31 1.50 -7.11
C ALA A 115 8.03 1.78 -8.60
N SER A 116 6.76 1.67 -9.03
CA SER A 116 6.30 2.04 -10.38
C SER A 116 6.07 3.54 -10.57
N ARG A 117 6.20 4.34 -9.50
CA ARG A 117 5.89 5.77 -9.48
C ARG A 117 4.43 6.11 -9.84
N SER A 118 3.53 5.13 -9.84
CA SER A 118 2.12 5.28 -10.18
C SER A 118 1.33 5.84 -8.99
N THR A 119 1.28 7.17 -8.86
CA THR A 119 0.60 7.86 -7.75
C THR A 119 -0.86 7.43 -7.60
N ASP A 120 -1.58 7.30 -8.72
CA ASP A 120 -3.00 6.95 -8.74
C ASP A 120 -3.25 5.54 -8.18
N LEU A 121 -2.35 4.59 -8.50
CA LEU A 121 -2.46 3.22 -8.00
C LEU A 121 -2.11 3.15 -6.51
N VAL A 122 -1.08 3.89 -6.07
CA VAL A 122 -0.75 3.98 -4.64
C VAL A 122 -1.94 4.56 -3.87
N GLU A 123 -2.55 5.63 -4.36
CA GLU A 123 -3.72 6.24 -3.73
C GLU A 123 -4.92 5.28 -3.70
N GLU A 124 -5.18 4.55 -4.79
CA GLU A 124 -6.23 3.53 -4.83
C GLU A 124 -6.03 2.43 -3.77
N ILE A 125 -4.80 1.90 -3.66
CA ILE A 125 -4.47 0.87 -2.68
C ILE A 125 -4.62 1.41 -1.26
N LEU A 126 -4.10 2.62 -0.98
CA LEU A 126 -4.21 3.25 0.33
C LEU A 126 -5.66 3.53 0.71
N ARG A 127 -6.50 3.96 -0.24
CA ARG A 127 -7.92 4.20 0.01
C ARG A 127 -8.67 2.93 0.38
N ARG A 128 -8.37 1.83 -0.30
CA ARG A 128 -9.08 0.55 -0.09
C ARG A 128 -8.53 -0.27 1.07
N TYR A 129 -7.22 -0.27 1.29
CA TYR A 129 -6.55 -1.17 2.23
C TYR A 129 -5.73 -0.46 3.32
N GLY A 130 -5.54 0.86 3.20
CA GLY A 130 -4.72 1.67 4.11
C GLY A 130 -5.13 1.54 5.57
N LEU A 131 -6.42 1.73 5.86
CA LEU A 131 -6.93 1.63 7.23
C LEU A 131 -6.74 0.22 7.82
N GLY A 132 -6.99 -0.83 7.03
CA GLY A 132 -6.77 -2.21 7.47
C GLY A 132 -5.32 -2.50 7.83
N MET A 133 -4.36 -2.02 7.03
CA MET A 133 -2.93 -2.15 7.34
C MET A 133 -2.53 -1.38 8.61
N VAL A 134 -3.09 -0.18 8.83
CA VAL A 134 -2.79 0.58 10.05
C VAL A 134 -3.35 -0.13 11.29
N PHE A 135 -4.58 -0.65 11.22
CA PHE A 135 -5.20 -1.34 12.35
C PHE A 135 -4.63 -2.72 12.64
N SER A 136 -4.08 -3.42 11.64
CA SER A 136 -3.31 -4.64 11.86
C SER A 136 -1.95 -4.39 12.54
N GLY A 137 -1.55 -3.12 12.66
CA GLY A 137 -0.29 -2.68 13.25
C GLY A 137 0.85 -2.55 12.24
N ASP A 138 0.67 -3.01 10.99
CA ASP A 138 1.67 -2.90 9.94
C ASP A 138 1.65 -1.52 9.26
N THR A 139 2.22 -0.56 9.98
CA THR A 139 2.18 0.86 9.60
C THR A 139 3.37 1.29 8.74
N ALA A 140 4.42 0.46 8.60
CA ALA A 140 5.62 0.83 7.85
C ALA A 140 5.35 0.98 6.33
N PRO A 141 4.67 0.04 5.64
CA PRO A 141 4.35 0.19 4.22
C PRO A 141 3.50 1.42 3.93
N VAL A 142 2.55 1.73 4.82
CA VAL A 142 1.70 2.93 4.72
C VAL A 142 2.53 4.20 4.87
N ARG A 143 3.47 4.26 5.83
CA ARG A 143 4.38 5.41 5.98
C ARG A 143 5.24 5.65 4.75
N ASP A 144 5.84 4.59 4.22
CA ASP A 144 6.71 4.70 3.04
C ASP A 144 5.93 5.15 1.81
N ALA A 145 4.70 4.63 1.63
CA ALA A 145 3.81 5.06 0.56
C ALA A 145 3.38 6.54 0.70
N LEU A 146 3.03 6.97 1.92
CA LEU A 146 2.68 8.37 2.19
C LEU A 146 3.86 9.31 1.92
N ALA A 147 5.07 8.96 2.36
CA ALA A 147 6.27 9.75 2.09
C ALA A 147 6.53 9.87 0.57
N ALA A 148 6.38 8.77 -0.18
CA ALA A 148 6.55 8.76 -1.63
C ALA A 148 5.50 9.61 -2.38
N LEU A 149 4.28 9.74 -1.84
CA LEU A 149 3.24 10.60 -2.39
C LEU A 149 3.48 12.08 -2.03
N GLU A 150 3.88 12.35 -0.79
CA GLU A 150 4.24 13.69 -0.30
C GLU A 150 5.42 14.28 -1.09
N ASP A 151 6.48 13.50 -1.32
CA ASP A 151 7.64 13.89 -2.15
C ASP A 151 7.25 14.29 -3.58
N ARG A 152 6.10 13.79 -4.06
CA ARG A 152 5.54 14.07 -5.40
C ARG A 152 4.47 15.16 -5.37
N GLY A 153 4.17 15.72 -4.20
CA GLY A 153 3.12 16.72 -4.03
C GLY A 153 1.70 16.19 -4.24
N VAL A 154 1.50 14.87 -4.14
CA VAL A 154 0.18 14.24 -4.27
C VAL A 154 -0.35 13.96 -2.88
N MET A 155 -1.33 14.76 -2.45
CA MET A 155 -2.03 14.55 -1.18
C MET A 155 -3.53 14.70 -1.40
N SER A 156 -4.29 13.75 -0.88
CA SER A 156 -5.75 13.72 -0.91
C SER A 156 -6.30 13.58 0.51
N GLY A 157 -7.63 13.58 0.64
CA GLY A 157 -8.24 13.39 1.94
C GLY A 157 -7.94 12.01 2.54
N THR A 158 -7.90 10.96 1.73
CA THR A 158 -7.47 9.62 2.14
C THR A 158 -6.05 9.63 2.71
N THR A 159 -5.08 10.22 1.99
CA THR A 159 -3.69 10.23 2.46
C THR A 159 -3.51 11.13 3.68
N GLY A 160 -4.27 12.22 3.76
CA GLY A 160 -4.38 13.06 4.96
C GLY A 160 -4.89 12.27 6.17
N LEU A 161 -5.98 11.50 6.03
CA LEU A 161 -6.52 10.69 7.12
C LEU A 161 -5.50 9.64 7.60
N LEU A 162 -4.87 8.90 6.68
CA LEU A 162 -3.86 7.90 7.03
C LEU A 162 -2.62 8.53 7.66
N ALA A 163 -2.15 9.65 7.12
CA ALA A 163 -1.01 10.38 7.68
C ALA A 163 -1.32 10.90 9.08
N ALA A 164 -2.53 11.44 9.30
CA ALA A 164 -3.00 11.83 10.63
C ALA A 164 -3.02 10.63 11.58
N LEU A 165 -3.63 9.52 11.20
CA LEU A 165 -3.74 8.32 12.04
C LEU A 165 -2.37 7.75 12.43
N VAL A 166 -1.46 7.67 11.46
CA VAL A 166 -0.13 7.09 11.65
C VAL A 166 0.83 8.01 12.44
N THR A 167 0.59 9.34 12.38
CA THR A 167 1.38 10.35 13.11
C THR A 167 0.77 10.68 14.49
N SER A 168 -0.52 10.43 14.69
CA SER A 168 -1.28 10.77 15.90
C SER A 168 -0.91 10.02 17.20
N PRO A 169 -0.24 8.84 17.25
CA PRO A 169 -0.04 8.18 18.55
C PRO A 169 1.00 8.87 19.44
N THR A 170 1.64 9.95 18.96
CA THR A 170 2.51 10.79 19.78
C THR A 170 1.94 12.21 19.82
N ARG A 171 1.83 12.73 21.04
CA ARG A 171 1.28 14.02 21.51
C ARG A 171 1.78 15.31 20.81
N PHE A 172 2.32 15.24 19.60
CA PHE A 172 2.82 16.40 18.89
C PHE A 172 1.67 17.12 18.18
N ASP A 173 1.20 18.19 18.81
CA ASP A 173 0.55 19.32 18.14
C ASP A 173 1.53 19.89 17.12
N SER A 174 1.57 19.27 15.94
CA SER A 174 2.39 19.72 14.83
C SER A 174 1.48 20.30 13.75
N VAL A 175 1.91 21.42 13.16
CA VAL A 175 1.24 22.04 12.00
C VAL A 175 1.00 21.02 10.87
N ARG A 176 1.86 19.99 10.79
CA ARG A 176 1.73 18.88 9.85
C ARG A 176 0.50 18.01 10.14
N THR A 177 0.23 17.71 11.41
CA THR A 177 -0.99 16.98 11.82
C THR A 177 -2.24 17.78 11.51
N ASP A 178 -2.23 19.10 11.74
CA ASP A 178 -3.37 19.98 11.42
C ASP A 178 -3.65 20.04 9.91
N HIS A 179 -2.58 20.10 9.10
CA HIS A 179 -2.70 20.03 7.64
C HIS A 179 -3.35 18.71 7.18
N PHE A 180 -2.91 17.57 7.72
CA PHE A 180 -3.47 16.27 7.39
C PHE A 180 -4.93 16.11 7.83
N LEU A 181 -5.31 16.65 8.99
CA LEU A 181 -6.70 16.66 9.43
C LEU A 181 -7.59 17.54 8.56
N ALA A 182 -7.08 18.69 8.11
CA ALA A 182 -7.82 19.55 7.19
C ALA A 182 -8.11 18.85 5.86
N LEU A 183 -7.16 18.05 5.35
CA LEU A 183 -7.38 17.21 4.17
C LEU A 183 -8.39 16.08 4.47
N ALA A 184 -8.31 15.48 5.65
CA ALA A 184 -9.15 14.34 6.04
C ALA A 184 -10.64 14.67 6.19
N GLU A 185 -11.01 15.92 6.48
CA GLU A 185 -12.43 16.33 6.61
C GLU A 185 -13.24 16.10 5.32
N ASP A 186 -12.66 16.29 4.13
CA ASP A 186 -13.35 16.00 2.85
C ASP A 186 -13.56 14.50 2.64
N GLU A 187 -12.62 13.68 3.13
CA GLU A 187 -12.67 12.21 3.02
C GLU A 187 -13.70 11.60 3.98
N ALA A 188 -13.83 12.17 5.18
CA ALA A 188 -14.71 11.69 6.23
C ALA A 188 -16.16 11.54 5.73
N ALA A 189 -16.61 12.47 4.88
CA ALA A 189 -17.95 12.43 4.30
C ALA A 189 -18.17 11.24 3.34
N ARG A 190 -17.12 10.65 2.78
CA ARG A 190 -17.21 9.62 1.73
C ARG A 190 -17.52 8.23 2.27
N SER A 191 -16.93 7.86 3.41
CA SER A 191 -17.08 6.52 3.99
C SER A 191 -17.29 6.54 5.51
N PRO A 192 -18.10 5.60 6.06
CA PRO A 192 -18.35 5.54 7.50
C PRO A 192 -17.07 5.25 8.30
N GLU A 193 -16.16 4.44 7.77
CA GLU A 193 -14.86 4.17 8.37
C GLU A 193 -13.99 5.44 8.46
N SER A 194 -13.94 6.27 7.41
CA SER A 194 -13.17 7.52 7.43
C SER A 194 -13.70 8.50 8.47
N GLU A 195 -15.04 8.64 8.57
CA GLU A 195 -15.67 9.48 9.59
C GLU A 195 -15.39 8.98 11.01
N LEU A 196 -15.45 7.67 11.24
CA LEU A 196 -15.12 7.06 12.54
C LEU A 196 -13.68 7.34 12.95
N VAL A 197 -12.73 7.16 12.02
CA VAL A 197 -11.31 7.40 12.28
C VAL A 197 -11.06 8.88 12.56
N LEU A 198 -11.59 9.79 11.73
CA LEU A 198 -11.42 11.23 11.93
C LEU A 198 -11.99 11.67 13.28
N ALA A 199 -13.23 11.26 13.60
CA ALA A 199 -13.86 11.57 14.88
C ALA A 199 -13.05 11.04 16.08
N GLY A 200 -12.49 9.82 15.97
CA GLY A 200 -11.62 9.24 16.98
C GLY A 200 -10.33 10.04 17.18
N ILE A 201 -9.65 10.43 16.10
CA ILE A 201 -8.42 11.25 16.16
C ILE A 201 -8.70 12.61 16.82
N LEU A 202 -9.75 13.30 16.37
CA LEU A 202 -10.17 14.58 16.97
C LEU A 202 -10.51 14.41 18.45
N GLY A 203 -11.16 13.31 18.83
CA GLY A 203 -11.44 12.99 20.22
C GLY A 203 -10.19 12.79 21.06
N LEU A 204 -9.18 12.09 20.54
CA LEU A 204 -7.91 11.93 21.24
C LEU A 204 -7.14 13.26 21.41
N ARG A 205 -7.33 14.23 20.50
CA ARG A 205 -6.72 15.56 20.58
C ARG A 205 -7.44 16.55 21.48
N ALA A 206 -8.76 16.44 21.62
CA ALA A 206 -9.58 17.35 22.43
C ALA A 206 -9.24 17.37 23.93
N ASP A 207 -8.34 16.49 24.39
CA ASP A 207 -7.86 16.45 25.78
C ASP A 207 -7.23 17.77 26.24
N GLY A 208 -6.64 18.57 25.34
CA GLY A 208 -5.99 19.85 25.64
C GLY A 208 -6.85 21.11 25.44
N GLU A 209 -8.03 21.00 24.83
CA GLU A 209 -8.77 22.15 24.26
C GLU A 209 -9.98 22.62 25.10
N GLY A 210 -10.16 22.07 26.31
CA GLY A 210 -11.25 22.44 27.23
C GLY A 210 -12.56 21.67 27.02
N GLN A 211 -13.56 21.95 27.86
CA GLN A 211 -14.79 21.15 27.97
C GLN A 211 -15.66 21.20 26.70
N GLU A 212 -15.78 22.36 26.05
CA GLU A 212 -16.58 22.50 24.82
C GLU A 212 -16.00 21.71 23.65
N ALA A 213 -14.68 21.64 23.52
CA ALA A 213 -14.02 20.84 22.49
C ALA A 213 -14.26 19.34 22.72
N ARG A 214 -14.20 18.89 23.98
CA ARG A 214 -14.50 17.51 24.36
C ARG A 214 -15.95 17.13 24.07
N ASP A 215 -16.91 17.99 24.41
CA ASP A 215 -18.34 17.73 24.16
C ASP A 215 -18.64 17.67 22.65
N ARG A 216 -18.01 18.54 21.84
CA ARG A 216 -18.10 18.48 20.36
C ARG A 216 -17.51 17.18 19.81
N ALA A 217 -16.33 16.77 20.28
CA ALA A 217 -15.68 15.55 19.81
C ALA A 217 -16.49 14.30 20.20
N LEU A 218 -17.03 14.25 21.41
CA LEU A 218 -17.92 13.18 21.86
C LEU A 218 -19.17 13.08 20.98
N THR A 219 -19.81 14.21 20.71
CA THR A 219 -20.99 14.28 19.82
C THR A 219 -20.66 13.77 18.42
N ARG A 220 -19.49 14.13 17.87
CA ARG A 220 -19.05 13.65 16.56
C ARG A 220 -18.85 12.14 16.54
N ILE A 221 -18.15 11.57 17.54
CA ILE A 221 -17.96 10.12 17.64
C ILE A 221 -19.30 9.38 17.73
N GLU A 222 -20.24 9.86 18.56
CA GLU A 222 -21.55 9.22 18.70
C GLU A 222 -22.37 9.27 17.41
N ASN A 223 -22.28 10.36 16.66
CA ASN A 223 -22.90 10.47 15.34
C ASN A 223 -22.25 9.52 14.33
N ALA A 224 -20.92 9.44 14.30
CA ALA A 224 -20.16 8.53 13.42
C ALA A 224 -20.53 7.06 13.69
N VAL A 225 -20.59 6.65 14.95
CA VAL A 225 -21.01 5.30 15.37
C VAL A 225 -22.46 5.01 14.95
N ARG A 226 -23.35 5.99 15.06
CA ARG A 226 -24.74 5.83 14.62
C ARG A 226 -24.84 5.65 13.10
N ILE A 227 -24.02 6.38 12.34
CA ILE A 227 -23.95 6.26 10.88
C ILE A 227 -23.41 4.90 10.47
N SER A 228 -22.33 4.42 11.10
CA SER A 228 -21.73 3.12 10.75
C SER A 228 -22.65 1.93 11.03
N LEU A 229 -23.53 2.02 12.04
CA LEU A 229 -24.59 1.04 12.26
C LEU A 229 -25.58 0.93 11.09
N ARG A 230 -25.83 2.04 10.37
CA ARG A 230 -26.72 2.07 9.20
C ARG A 230 -25.98 1.75 7.90
N ARG A 231 -24.67 1.97 7.87
CA ARG A 231 -23.77 1.71 6.74
C ARG A 231 -22.64 0.79 7.22
N PRO A 232 -22.89 -0.53 7.33
CA PRO A 232 -21.94 -1.47 7.93
C PRO A 232 -20.73 -1.79 7.04
N ALA A 233 -20.64 -1.20 5.85
CA ALA A 233 -19.51 -1.32 4.93
C ALA A 233 -19.31 -0.01 4.16
N GLY A 234 -18.04 0.34 3.92
CA GLY A 234 -17.61 1.39 3.00
C GLY A 234 -16.62 0.87 1.96
N GLU A 235 -15.70 1.71 1.52
CA GLU A 235 -14.72 1.37 0.48
C GLU A 235 -13.71 0.31 0.95
N GLY A 236 -13.34 0.33 2.24
CA GLY A 236 -12.50 -0.70 2.87
C GLY A 236 -13.25 -1.98 3.27
N GLY A 237 -14.55 -2.07 2.96
CA GLY A 237 -15.41 -3.18 3.35
C GLY A 237 -15.84 -3.17 4.82
N ALA A 238 -16.54 -4.23 5.25
CA ALA A 238 -17.16 -4.29 6.57
C ALA A 238 -16.15 -4.39 7.73
N LEU A 239 -15.01 -5.07 7.50
CA LEU A 239 -13.97 -5.22 8.51
C LEU A 239 -13.31 -3.87 8.85
N ALA A 240 -13.00 -3.06 7.84
CA ALA A 240 -12.46 -1.71 8.06
C ALA A 240 -13.41 -0.82 8.87
N VAL A 241 -14.73 -0.92 8.63
CA VAL A 241 -15.73 -0.20 9.43
C VAL A 241 -15.76 -0.69 10.88
N LEU A 242 -15.63 -2.00 11.09
CA LEU A 242 -15.58 -2.58 12.43
C LEU A 242 -14.33 -2.12 13.20
N ASP A 243 -13.16 -2.17 12.58
CA ASP A 243 -11.90 -1.73 13.19
C ASP A 243 -11.93 -0.23 13.51
N ALA A 244 -12.40 0.59 12.56
CA ALA A 244 -12.58 2.03 12.76
C ALA A 244 -13.56 2.32 13.91
N ARG A 245 -14.59 1.50 14.08
CA ARG A 245 -15.55 1.63 15.17
C ARG A 245 -14.94 1.28 16.52
N ILE A 246 -14.17 0.20 16.60
CA ILE A 246 -13.44 -0.18 17.81
C ILE A 246 -12.50 0.96 18.22
N PHE A 247 -11.78 1.52 17.25
CA PHE A 247 -10.92 2.68 17.48
C PHE A 247 -11.71 3.90 18.01
N ALA A 248 -12.83 4.25 17.37
CA ALA A 248 -13.65 5.39 17.78
C ALA A 248 -14.25 5.21 19.19
N GLU A 249 -14.71 4.01 19.55
CA GLU A 249 -15.22 3.71 20.89
C GLU A 249 -14.10 3.73 21.95
N ALA A 250 -12.89 3.28 21.61
CA ALA A 250 -11.73 3.41 22.49
C ALA A 250 -11.35 4.89 22.72
N ALA A 251 -11.40 5.72 21.68
CA ALA A 251 -11.20 7.16 21.80
C ALA A 251 -12.27 7.82 22.67
N ARG A 252 -13.54 7.44 22.49
CA ARG A 252 -14.68 7.88 23.31
C ARG A 252 -14.53 7.49 24.78
N ALA A 253 -14.17 6.24 25.06
CA ALA A 253 -13.90 5.78 26.42
C ALA A 253 -12.74 6.57 27.07
N SER A 254 -11.66 6.81 26.33
CA SER A 254 -10.53 7.63 26.79
C SER A 254 -10.97 9.06 27.16
N LEU A 255 -11.81 9.69 26.33
CA LEU A 255 -12.38 11.00 26.59
C LEU A 255 -13.25 11.01 27.86
N LEU A 256 -14.15 10.04 28.01
CA LEU A 256 -15.05 9.94 29.16
C LEU A 256 -14.28 9.74 30.47
N LEU A 257 -13.32 8.82 30.50
CA LEU A 257 -12.46 8.57 31.66
C LEU A 257 -11.72 9.83 32.12
N ARG A 258 -11.24 10.65 31.17
CA ARG A 258 -10.52 11.91 31.47
C ARG A 258 -11.46 13.05 31.88
N SER A 259 -12.75 12.96 31.55
CA SER A 259 -13.77 13.96 31.92
C SER A 259 -14.36 13.76 33.32
N GLY A 260 -14.04 12.65 34.00
CA GLY A 260 -14.62 12.30 35.31
C GLY A 260 -16.09 11.86 35.25
N ARG A 261 -16.66 11.70 34.04
CA ARG A 261 -17.95 11.06 33.81
C ARG A 261 -17.70 9.58 33.47
N ALA A 262 -17.59 8.74 34.49
CA ALA A 262 -17.64 7.28 34.37
C ALA A 262 -18.98 6.77 34.90
#